data_AF-A0A519WZX7-F1
#
_entry.id   AF-A0A519WZX7-F1
#
_cell.length_a   1.000
_cell.length_b   1.000
_cell.length_c   1.000
_cell.angle_alpha   90.00
_cell.angle_beta   90.00
_cell.angle_gamma   90.00
#
_symmetry.space_group_name_H-M   'P 1'
#
loop_
_entity.id
_entity.type
_entity.pdbx_description
1 polymer ?
#
loop_
_entity_poly.entity_id
_entity_poly.type
_entity_poly.pdbx_seq_one_letter_code
_entity_poly.pdbx_strand_id
1 'polypeptide(L)'
;MEIYFVVLKLPGSEELKFTEGNHSPENFWNKAHHHINEGNSPIVSIRQDTGISEELRQRAEKTNEFETYFLFYLTLEREETRDEKLIRKKAADLLKVANYEAVIEANDDFQLVTLDYLENNESPVNLNGRGSAWSA
;
A
#
# COMPACT_ATOMS: atom_id res chain seq x y z
N MET A 1 5.79 18.31 -8.65
CA MET A 1 5.73 16.96 -8.03
C MET A 1 4.54 16.92 -7.10
N GLU A 2 3.66 15.96 -7.31
CA GLU A 2 2.42 15.76 -6.55
C GLU A 2 2.37 14.30 -6.07
N ILE A 3 1.59 14.03 -5.03
CA ILE A 3 1.41 12.68 -4.51
C ILE A 3 0.27 12.01 -5.28
N TYR A 4 0.52 10.80 -5.77
CA TYR A 4 -0.46 9.95 -6.40
C TYR A 4 -0.62 8.65 -5.63
N PHE A 5 -1.87 8.24 -5.44
CA PHE A 5 -2.29 6.91 -5.03
C PHE A 5 -2.28 6.02 -6.26
N VAL A 6 -1.33 5.09 -6.30
CA VAL A 6 -1.19 4.14 -7.40
C VAL A 6 -1.53 2.75 -6.90
N VAL A 7 -2.50 2.11 -7.55
CA VAL A 7 -2.90 0.75 -7.22
C VAL A 7 -2.38 -0.20 -8.29
N LEU A 8 -1.64 -1.21 -7.85
CA LEU A 8 -1.19 -2.31 -8.68
C LEU A 8 -1.90 -3.59 -8.24
N LYS A 9 -2.34 -4.41 -9.18
CA LYS A 9 -2.74 -5.79 -8.88
C LYS A 9 -1.48 -6.62 -8.68
N LEU A 10 -1.37 -7.30 -7.55
CA LEU A 10 -0.26 -8.19 -7.25
C LEU A 10 -0.55 -9.63 -7.71
N PRO A 11 0.49 -10.45 -7.91
CA PRO A 11 0.32 -11.88 -8.11
C PRO A 11 -0.32 -12.53 -6.88
N GLY A 12 -1.17 -13.52 -7.14
CA GLY A 12 -1.78 -14.35 -6.11
C GLY A 12 -3.31 -14.33 -6.16
N SER A 13 -3.86 -15.44 -5.71
CA SER A 13 -5.28 -15.60 -5.40
C SER A 13 -5.43 -15.77 -3.88
N GLU A 14 -6.49 -16.45 -3.43
CA GLU A 14 -6.86 -16.60 -2.02
C GLU A 14 -5.73 -17.19 -1.15
N GLU A 15 -4.81 -17.97 -1.73
CA GLU A 15 -3.65 -18.55 -1.05
C GLU A 15 -2.62 -17.52 -0.56
N LEU A 16 -2.70 -16.28 -1.07
CA LEU A 16 -1.87 -15.15 -0.63
C LEU A 16 -2.68 -14.12 0.17
N LYS A 17 -3.89 -14.46 0.61
CA LYS A 17 -4.66 -13.65 1.56
C LYS A 17 -3.89 -13.51 2.86
N PHE A 18 -3.70 -12.29 3.31
CA PHE A 18 -3.05 -12.02 4.59
C PHE A 18 -4.00 -12.51 5.68
N THR A 19 -3.61 -13.56 6.40
CA THR A 19 -4.41 -14.15 7.48
C THR A 19 -4.13 -13.45 8.81
N GLU A 20 -5.03 -13.61 9.80
CA GLU A 20 -4.97 -12.91 11.09
C GLU A 20 -3.58 -12.98 11.72
N GLY A 21 -2.95 -11.80 11.86
CA GLY A 21 -1.57 -11.67 12.34
C GLY A 21 -0.75 -10.59 11.62
N ASN A 22 -1.23 -9.98 10.52
CA ASN A 22 -0.48 -8.97 9.76
C ASN A 22 0.87 -9.46 9.20
N HIS A 23 1.02 -10.77 8.99
CA HIS A 23 2.23 -11.33 8.40
C HIS A 23 1.95 -11.70 6.95
N SER A 24 2.76 -11.14 6.04
CA SER A 24 2.77 -11.58 4.65
C SER A 24 3.12 -13.08 4.53
N PRO A 25 2.51 -13.81 3.58
CA PRO A 25 2.91 -15.17 3.28
C PRO A 25 4.40 -15.24 2.92
N GLU A 26 5.04 -16.39 3.20
CA GLU A 26 6.46 -16.56 2.91
C GLU A 26 6.76 -16.25 1.43
N ASN A 27 7.80 -15.45 1.18
CA ASN A 27 8.23 -14.99 -0.14
C ASN A 27 7.23 -14.13 -0.91
N PHE A 28 6.12 -13.68 -0.31
CA PHE A 28 5.14 -12.82 -0.97
C PHE A 28 5.79 -11.55 -1.56
N TRP A 29 6.58 -10.83 -0.76
CA TRP A 29 7.24 -9.59 -1.22
C TRP A 29 8.27 -9.82 -2.33
N ASN A 30 9.01 -10.93 -2.26
CA ASN A 30 9.96 -11.31 -3.31
C ASN A 30 9.23 -11.59 -4.63
N LYS A 31 8.09 -12.29 -4.56
CA LYS A 31 7.23 -12.56 -5.73
C LYS A 31 6.59 -11.26 -6.26
N ALA A 32 6.04 -10.43 -5.38
CA ALA A 32 5.46 -9.14 -5.76
C ALA A 32 6.50 -8.25 -6.46
N HIS A 33 7.70 -8.12 -5.90
CA HIS A 33 8.81 -7.39 -6.51
C HIS A 33 9.20 -7.95 -7.88
N HIS A 34 9.27 -9.28 -8.03
CA HIS A 34 9.54 -9.92 -9.30
C HIS A 34 8.45 -9.59 -10.34
N HIS A 35 7.17 -9.79 -10.01
CA HIS A 35 6.06 -9.53 -10.91
C HIS A 35 5.93 -8.06 -11.32
N ILE A 36 6.19 -7.11 -10.41
CA ILE A 36 6.18 -5.68 -10.74
C ILE A 36 7.29 -5.36 -11.76
N ASN A 37 8.50 -5.87 -11.54
CA ASN A 37 9.64 -5.63 -12.43
C ASN A 37 9.45 -6.26 -13.81
N GLU A 38 8.80 -7.43 -13.89
CA GLU A 38 8.47 -8.08 -15.15
C GLU A 38 7.28 -7.46 -15.88
N GLY A 39 6.55 -6.53 -15.25
CA GLY A 39 5.36 -5.91 -15.83
C GLY A 39 4.08 -6.75 -15.70
N ASN A 40 4.12 -7.81 -14.90
CA ASN A 40 3.01 -8.75 -14.69
C ASN A 40 1.98 -8.27 -13.64
N SER A 41 2.18 -7.08 -13.07
CA SER A 41 1.29 -6.46 -12.07
C SER A 41 0.53 -5.27 -12.68
N PRO A 42 -0.66 -5.43 -13.28
CA PRO A 42 -1.30 -4.32 -13.99
C PRO A 42 -1.61 -3.15 -13.06
N ILE A 43 -1.42 -1.92 -13.56
CA ILE A 43 -1.85 -0.71 -12.86
C ILE A 43 -3.37 -0.63 -12.96
N VAL A 44 -4.02 -0.65 -11.82
CA VAL A 44 -5.48 -0.63 -11.68
C VAL A 44 -5.99 0.79 -11.65
N SER A 45 -5.31 1.66 -10.90
CA SER A 45 -5.74 3.04 -10.69
C SER A 45 -4.54 3.94 -10.40
N ILE A 46 -4.64 5.20 -10.84
CA ILE A 46 -3.70 6.29 -10.56
C ILE A 46 -4.53 7.53 -10.24
N ARG A 47 -4.55 7.96 -8.97
CA ARG A 47 -5.44 9.03 -8.50
C ARG A 47 -4.75 9.94 -7.50
N GLN A 48 -5.36 11.09 -7.23
CA GLN A 48 -4.90 12.05 -6.22
C GLN A 48 -5.88 12.19 -5.05
N ASP A 49 -7.02 11.50 -5.12
CA ASP A 49 -8.05 11.50 -4.10
C ASP A 49 -8.09 10.16 -3.34
N THR A 50 -8.94 10.07 -2.31
CA THR A 50 -9.06 8.89 -1.45
C THR A 50 -10.09 7.87 -1.95
N GLY A 51 -10.53 7.96 -3.22
CA GLY A 51 -11.62 7.16 -3.77
C GLY A 51 -11.26 5.71 -4.18
N ILE A 52 -10.11 5.20 -3.75
CA ILE A 52 -9.56 3.91 -4.17
C ILE A 52 -10.43 2.73 -3.72
N SER A 53 -10.87 2.71 -2.46
CA SER A 53 -11.68 1.61 -1.92
C SER A 53 -12.97 1.37 -2.70
N GLU A 54 -13.68 2.44 -3.05
CA GLU A 54 -14.93 2.35 -3.80
C GLU A 54 -14.70 1.82 -5.23
N GLU A 55 -13.63 2.27 -5.87
CA GLU A 55 -13.23 1.79 -7.20
C GLU A 55 -12.87 0.30 -7.19
N LEU A 56 -12.18 -0.15 -6.13
CA LEU A 56 -11.82 -1.57 -5.98
C LEU A 56 -13.03 -2.45 -5.70
N ARG A 57 -14.00 -2.02 -4.88
CA ARG A 57 -15.26 -2.78 -4.68
C ARG A 57 -16.02 -2.98 -6.00
N GLN A 58 -16.21 -1.90 -6.76
CA GLN A 58 -16.88 -1.98 -8.07
C GLN A 58 -16.12 -2.86 -9.09
N ARG A 59 -14.81 -2.99 -8.92
CA ARG A 59 -13.98 -3.90 -9.73
C ARG A 59 -14.11 -5.34 -9.26
N ALA A 60 -14.03 -5.57 -7.96
CA ALA A 60 -14.14 -6.89 -7.34
C ALA A 60 -15.49 -7.55 -7.65
N GLU A 61 -16.59 -6.77 -7.69
CA GLU A 61 -17.91 -7.25 -8.12
C GLU A 61 -17.94 -7.83 -9.55
N LYS A 62 -16.96 -7.49 -10.39
CA LYS A 62 -16.87 -7.95 -11.79
C LYS A 62 -15.93 -9.15 -11.94
N THR A 63 -15.17 -9.50 -10.91
CA THR A 63 -14.20 -10.59 -10.92
C THR A 63 -14.76 -11.76 -10.13
N ASN A 64 -14.64 -12.99 -10.66
CA ASN A 64 -15.07 -14.21 -9.95
C ASN A 64 -13.95 -14.82 -9.10
N GLU A 65 -12.83 -14.10 -8.91
CA GLU A 65 -11.63 -14.59 -8.25
C GLU A 65 -11.15 -13.55 -7.25
N PHE A 66 -10.62 -14.02 -6.12
CA PHE A 66 -10.02 -13.15 -5.12
C PHE A 66 -8.80 -12.42 -5.70
N GLU A 67 -8.76 -11.08 -5.57
CA GLU A 67 -7.64 -10.27 -6.05
C GLU A 67 -6.89 -9.58 -4.90
N THR A 68 -5.55 -9.61 -4.98
CA THR A 68 -4.70 -8.81 -4.08
C THR A 68 -4.28 -7.53 -4.78
N TYR A 69 -4.63 -6.40 -4.19
CA TYR A 69 -4.21 -5.07 -4.63
C TYR A 69 -3.22 -4.48 -3.66
N PHE A 70 -2.33 -3.66 -4.21
CA PHE A 70 -1.35 -2.95 -3.43
C PHE A 70 -1.37 -1.47 -3.75
N LEU A 71 -1.51 -0.65 -2.70
CA LEU A 71 -1.53 0.79 -2.75
C LEU A 71 -0.12 1.35 -2.52
N PHE A 72 0.37 2.12 -3.50
CA PHE A 72 1.60 2.87 -3.41
C PHE A 72 1.31 4.38 -3.33
N TYR A 73 2.08 5.07 -2.50
CA TYR A 73 2.14 6.52 -2.44
C TYR A 73 3.35 6.98 -3.25
N LEU A 74 3.14 7.38 -4.50
CA LEU A 74 4.22 7.79 -5.39
C LEU A 74 4.21 9.29 -5.61
N THR A 75 5.36 9.93 -5.38
CA THR A 75 5.53 11.32 -5.80
C THR A 75 5.91 11.36 -7.27
N LEU A 76 5.01 11.89 -8.10
CA LEU A 76 5.13 11.92 -9.54
C LEU A 76 4.96 13.34 -10.10
N GLU A 77 5.53 13.60 -11.27
CA GLU A 77 5.08 14.67 -12.15
C GLU A 77 3.86 14.22 -12.95
N ARG A 78 3.07 15.17 -13.44
CA ARG A 78 1.83 14.85 -14.15
C ARG A 78 2.11 14.06 -15.42
N GLU A 79 3.20 14.33 -16.13
CA GLU A 79 3.59 13.58 -17.32
C GLU A 79 4.04 12.15 -16.98
N GLU A 80 4.67 11.94 -15.81
CA GLU A 80 5.13 10.63 -15.34
C GLU A 80 3.97 9.66 -15.08
N THR A 81 2.74 10.15 -14.85
CA THR A 81 1.56 9.30 -14.65
C THR A 81 1.22 8.42 -15.85
N ARG A 82 1.75 8.75 -17.05
CA ARG A 82 1.56 7.97 -18.28
C ARG A 82 2.68 6.97 -18.54
N ASP A 83 3.77 7.04 -17.78
CA ASP A 83 4.90 6.13 -17.92
C ASP A 83 4.75 4.96 -16.95
N GLU A 84 4.02 3.93 -17.38
CA GLU A 84 3.81 2.74 -16.55
C GLU A 84 5.12 2.06 -16.14
N LYS A 85 6.15 2.13 -16.98
CA LYS A 85 7.44 1.50 -16.69
C LYS A 85 8.13 2.25 -15.54
N LEU A 86 8.08 3.58 -15.56
CA LEU A 86 8.58 4.40 -14.46
C LEU A 86 7.79 4.17 -13.18
N ILE A 87 6.46 4.11 -13.25
CA ILE A 87 5.60 3.84 -12.10
C ILE A 87 5.96 2.50 -11.44
N ARG A 88 6.05 1.42 -12.24
CA ARG A 88 6.43 0.09 -11.75
C ARG A 88 7.83 0.09 -11.15
N LYS A 89 8.77 0.80 -11.76
CA LYS A 89 10.13 0.95 -11.22
C LYS A 89 10.11 1.62 -9.84
N LYS A 90 9.42 2.76 -9.69
CA LYS A 90 9.28 3.46 -8.40
C LYS A 90 8.58 2.57 -7.36
N ALA A 91 7.54 1.84 -7.75
CA ALA A 91 6.85 0.88 -6.89
C ALA A 91 7.77 -0.27 -6.44
N ALA A 92 8.53 -0.89 -7.35
CA ALA A 92 9.48 -1.95 -7.02
C ALA A 92 10.60 -1.45 -6.10
N ASP A 93 11.07 -0.22 -6.28
CA ASP A 93 12.09 0.37 -5.41
C ASP A 93 11.56 0.60 -3.98
N LEU A 94 10.27 0.95 -3.81
CA LEU A 94 9.64 1.06 -2.48
C LEU A 94 9.57 -0.29 -1.74
N LEU A 95 9.34 -1.39 -2.45
CA LEU A 95 9.32 -2.73 -1.85
C LEU A 95 10.68 -3.13 -1.23
N LYS A 96 11.80 -2.50 -1.63
CA LYS A 96 13.14 -2.81 -1.08
C LYS A 96 13.41 -2.14 0.27
N VAL A 97 12.73 -1.04 0.56
CA VAL A 97 13.02 -0.17 1.71
C VAL A 97 11.93 -0.19 2.78
N ALA A 98 10.80 -0.83 2.49
CA ALA A 98 9.68 -0.86 3.40
C ALA A 98 9.89 -1.85 4.54
N ASN A 99 9.48 -1.44 5.74
CA ASN A 99 9.68 -2.19 6.98
C ASN A 99 8.38 -2.72 7.58
N TYR A 100 7.22 -2.29 7.07
CA TYR A 100 5.93 -2.65 7.64
C TYR A 100 4.83 -2.73 6.58
N GLU A 101 4.15 -3.87 6.54
CA GLU A 101 2.95 -4.11 5.75
C GLU A 101 1.68 -3.91 6.59
N ALA A 102 0.65 -3.35 5.95
CA ALA A 102 -0.67 -3.22 6.55
C ALA A 102 -1.75 -3.57 5.53
N VAL A 103 -2.73 -4.36 5.95
CA VAL A 103 -3.97 -4.58 5.20
C VAL A 103 -4.90 -3.42 5.55
N ILE A 104 -5.18 -2.55 4.57
CA ILE A 104 -6.07 -1.40 4.74
C ILE A 104 -7.53 -1.86 4.68
N GLU A 105 -7.82 -2.75 3.75
CA GLU A 105 -9.17 -3.25 3.49
C GLU A 105 -9.09 -4.69 3.02
N ALA A 106 -10.03 -5.51 3.48
CA ALA A 106 -10.18 -6.88 3.01
C ALA A 106 -11.65 -7.29 3.09
N ASN A 107 -12.09 -8.06 2.10
CA ASN A 107 -13.36 -8.77 2.10
C ASN A 107 -13.16 -10.17 1.48
N ASP A 108 -14.24 -10.78 1.02
CA ASP A 108 -14.20 -12.12 0.41
C ASP A 108 -13.65 -12.09 -1.03
N ASP A 109 -13.70 -10.95 -1.71
CA ASP A 109 -13.34 -10.81 -3.13
C ASP A 109 -11.99 -10.12 -3.35
N PHE A 110 -11.51 -9.33 -2.40
CA PHE A 110 -10.21 -8.68 -2.51
C PHE A 110 -9.59 -8.32 -1.17
N GLN A 111 -8.30 -7.97 -1.24
CA GLN A 111 -7.60 -7.25 -0.19
C GLN A 111 -6.80 -6.09 -0.79
N LEU A 112 -6.73 -4.99 -0.06
CA LEU A 112 -5.89 -3.83 -0.34
C LEU A 112 -4.81 -3.73 0.73
N VAL A 113 -3.56 -3.87 0.29
CA VAL A 113 -2.38 -3.82 1.14
C VAL A 113 -1.61 -2.54 0.86
N THR A 114 -0.95 -2.00 1.88
CA THR A 114 0.03 -0.92 1.74
C THR A 114 1.30 -1.29 2.49
N LEU A 115 2.38 -0.59 2.15
CA LEU A 115 3.56 -0.53 2.99
C LEU A 115 3.53 0.83 3.66
N ASP A 116 3.56 0.83 4.98
CA ASP A 116 3.74 2.06 5.74
C ASP A 116 5.23 2.27 5.97
N TYR A 117 5.68 3.50 5.80
CA TYR A 117 6.98 3.89 6.30
C TYR A 117 6.74 4.34 7.74
N LEU A 118 7.02 3.46 8.70
CA LEU A 118 7.28 3.95 10.06
C LEU A 118 8.51 4.84 9.95
N GLU A 119 8.30 6.15 9.73
CA GLU A 119 9.18 7.12 10.36
C GLU A 119 9.21 6.68 11.82
N ASN A 120 10.40 6.37 12.32
CA ASN A 120 10.61 6.19 13.76
C ASN A 120 10.12 7.49 14.42
N ASN A 121 8.83 7.56 14.74
CA ASN A 121 8.30 8.51 15.67
C ASN A 121 8.94 8.10 16.99
N GLU A 122 9.97 8.87 17.31
CA GLU A 122 10.50 9.03 18.65
C GLU A 122 9.35 8.89 19.66
N SER A 123 9.63 8.10 20.69
CA SER A 123 8.78 7.82 21.85
C SER A 123 7.84 8.98 22.20
N PRO A 124 6.61 8.68 22.67
CA PRO A 124 5.62 9.71 22.98
C PRO A 124 6.24 10.80 23.85
N VAL A 125 6.26 12.03 23.32
CA VAL A 125 6.57 13.22 24.11
C VAL A 125 5.56 13.24 25.25
N ASN A 126 6.06 12.97 26.44
CA ASN A 126 5.31 12.99 27.67
C ASN A 126 4.88 14.45 27.92
N LEU A 127 3.67 14.81 27.47
CA LEU A 127 3.07 16.14 27.68
C LEU A 127 2.61 16.36 29.14
N ASN A 128 3.15 15.64 30.11
CA ASN A 128 3.03 15.99 31.52
C ASN A 128 4.10 17.01 31.92
N GLY A 129 3.99 18.19 31.31
CA GLY A 129 4.71 19.39 31.69
C GLY A 129 3.75 20.49 32.11
N ARG A 130 3.61 20.64 33.43
CA ARG A 130 3.24 21.87 34.17
C ARG A 130 1.76 22.23 34.33
N GLY A 131 1.23 21.86 35.50
CA GLY A 131 0.39 22.75 36.31
C GLY A 131 1.18 23.19 37.53
N SER A 132 1.62 24.44 37.56
CA SER A 132 2.16 25.12 38.73
C SER A 132 1.01 25.55 39.65
N ALA A 133 1.07 25.26 40.95
CA ALA A 133 0.41 26.08 41.97
C ALA A 133 1.11 25.94 43.33
N TRP A 134 1.35 27.11 43.94
CA TRP A 134 2.01 27.34 45.22
C TRP A 134 1.17 26.91 46.44
N SER A 135 1.81 26.99 47.62
CA SER A 135 1.30 27.01 49.02
C SER A 135 1.63 25.70 49.77
N ALA A 136 2.22 25.69 50.98
CA ALA A 136 2.41 26.73 52.00
C ALA A 136 3.77 26.55 52.73
#